data_AF-A0A929VL22-F1
#
_entry.id   AF-A0A929VL22-F1
#
_cell.length_a   1.000
_cell.length_b   1.000
_cell.length_c   1.000
_cell.angle_alpha   90.00
_cell.angle_beta   90.00
_cell.angle_gamma   90.00
#
_symmetry.space_group_name_H-M   'P 1'
#
loop_
_entity.id
_entity.type
_entity.pdbx_description
1 polymer ?
#
loop_
_entity_poly.entity_id
_entity_poly.type
_entity_poly.pdbx_seq_one_letter_code
_entity_poly.pdbx_strand_id
1 'polypeptide(L)'
;MVSKLSDILEAVESKSLTYQQKLYTIANIAERLFDPRDLLGYTDEEMEYINNQMICDLNEGYAIYRPRYILPDYDVYIKNGCEFLDLKPPTNLDECLDGLLILYSHVPSITSFPVFIGHLDALLDPFVTNEDEDYIKIKRFLNHIDKVITDSFCHADIGPYDTRAGRLILKAIIELENATPNMSIKYDKEKTDREFAKLAALACLKVSKPSFANDKYYKSDLGSYALASCYNALPLGGGAYTLTRLRLGTIAKSAKDVKDMLENLMPKVSRLALSTIDKRHKYLVEKSNFFESSFLVREGFLKKENFTSMIAIVGLADAVNNLLEKEGLNETFGKSKRGDEIATAILDVLEKENANHEGLYVQRTNNRYLLHAQVGASLDEEDKNNTPAHRVKVGQEPALLEQLKQSAPFHKYFPSGTGDLYAFDQTYEDHLDALLDIIDGAFALGYRYITTYEKNTDLIRVTGYLVKKSEVEKARRGEAVLQDTTWFGSGTDENAQVFDRTLRTREE
;
A
#
# COMPACT_ATOMS: atom_id res chain seq x y z
N MET A 1 19.71 2.33 1.70
CA MET A 1 21.01 2.35 2.42
C MET A 1 21.80 1.06 2.17
N VAL A 2 23.13 1.16 2.04
CA VAL A 2 24.04 0.00 1.86
C VAL A 2 24.23 -0.75 3.18
N SER A 3 24.04 -2.06 3.17
CA SER A 3 24.18 -2.94 4.33
C SER A 3 25.62 -3.36 4.59
N LYS A 4 25.88 -3.86 5.80
CA LYS A 4 27.17 -4.42 6.23
C LYS A 4 27.03 -5.88 6.61
N LEU A 5 28.15 -6.61 6.65
CA LEU A 5 28.17 -8.01 7.09
C LEU A 5 27.69 -8.19 8.54
N SER A 6 27.87 -7.18 9.39
CA SER A 6 27.35 -7.19 10.76
C SER A 6 25.82 -7.30 10.82
N ASP A 7 25.12 -6.73 9.84
CA ASP A 7 23.65 -6.74 9.80
C ASP A 7 23.12 -8.18 9.65
N ILE A 8 23.87 -9.05 8.97
CA ILE A 8 23.55 -10.48 8.84
C ILE A 8 23.61 -11.15 10.22
N LEU A 9 24.67 -10.89 10.99
CA LEU A 9 24.81 -11.46 12.34
C LEU A 9 23.70 -10.97 13.26
N GLU A 10 23.33 -9.68 13.19
CA GLU A 10 22.20 -9.13 13.94
C GLU A 10 20.89 -9.86 13.64
N ALA A 11 20.59 -10.12 12.36
CA ALA A 11 19.42 -10.90 11.97
C ALA A 11 19.47 -12.35 12.50
N VAL A 12 20.64 -13.02 12.39
CA VAL A 12 20.84 -14.40 12.83
C VAL A 12 20.70 -14.53 14.35
N GLU A 13 21.29 -13.62 15.11
CA GLU A 13 21.32 -13.63 16.57
C GLU A 13 20.04 -13.07 17.21
N SER A 14 19.18 -12.42 16.42
CA SER A 14 17.91 -11.88 16.90
C SER A 14 17.06 -12.95 17.59
N LYS A 15 16.54 -12.61 18.78
CA LYS A 15 15.59 -13.43 19.54
C LYS A 15 14.14 -13.12 19.20
N SER A 16 13.91 -12.03 18.48
CA SER A 16 12.58 -11.50 18.16
C SER A 16 12.09 -11.86 16.76
N LEU A 17 12.96 -12.43 15.91
CA LEU A 17 12.63 -12.90 14.57
C LEU A 17 12.38 -14.41 14.54
N THR A 18 11.33 -14.83 13.83
CA THR A 18 11.09 -16.23 13.48
C THR A 18 12.10 -16.74 12.46
N TYR A 19 12.16 -18.06 12.24
CA TYR A 19 13.04 -18.64 11.20
C TYR A 19 12.82 -18.00 9.82
N GLN A 20 11.56 -17.86 9.41
CA GLN A 20 11.20 -17.32 8.10
C GLN A 20 11.54 -15.83 7.99
N GLN A 21 11.27 -15.05 9.03
CA GLN A 21 11.65 -13.63 9.08
C GLN A 21 13.17 -13.47 8.96
N LYS A 22 13.97 -14.28 9.69
CA LYS A 22 15.43 -14.27 9.56
C LYS A 22 15.88 -14.55 8.13
N LEU A 23 15.31 -15.57 7.49
CA LEU A 23 15.63 -15.93 6.11
C LEU A 23 15.42 -14.76 5.15
N TYR A 24 14.25 -14.11 5.22
CA TYR A 24 13.94 -12.98 4.33
C TYR A 24 14.75 -11.72 4.67
N THR A 25 15.00 -11.44 5.95
CA THR A 25 15.86 -10.32 6.37
C THR A 25 17.27 -10.48 5.83
N ILE A 26 17.86 -11.69 5.94
CA ILE A 26 19.20 -11.96 5.40
C ILE A 26 19.23 -11.79 3.87
N ALA A 27 18.19 -12.27 3.16
CA ALA A 27 18.09 -12.08 1.72
C ALA A 27 18.04 -10.58 1.36
N ASN A 28 17.20 -9.79 2.04
CA ASN A 28 17.12 -8.34 1.83
C ASN A 28 18.44 -7.62 2.14
N ILE A 29 19.15 -8.02 3.21
CA ILE A 29 20.48 -7.49 3.53
C ILE A 29 21.47 -7.78 2.40
N ALA A 30 21.48 -9.01 1.87
CA ALA A 30 22.37 -9.41 0.79
C ALA A 30 22.15 -8.56 -0.48
N GLU A 31 20.89 -8.23 -0.79
CA GLU A 31 20.55 -7.34 -1.91
C GLU A 31 21.13 -5.92 -1.74
N ARG A 32 21.41 -5.50 -0.50
CA ARG A 32 21.92 -4.16 -0.13
C ARG A 32 23.41 -4.12 0.15
N LEU A 33 24.16 -5.22 0.01
CA LEU A 33 25.62 -5.23 0.21
C LEU A 33 26.39 -4.55 -0.93
N PHE A 34 25.78 -4.43 -2.11
CA PHE A 34 26.41 -3.85 -3.29
C PHE A 34 26.33 -2.32 -3.26
N ASP A 35 27.42 -1.65 -3.68
CA ASP A 35 27.38 -0.20 -3.90
C ASP A 35 26.51 0.09 -5.14
N PRO A 36 25.41 0.86 -5.02
CA PRO A 36 24.56 1.20 -6.14
C PRO A 36 25.26 2.07 -7.19
N ARG A 37 26.36 2.76 -6.85
CA ARG A 37 27.15 3.51 -7.84
C ARG A 37 27.83 2.56 -8.81
N ASP A 38 28.40 1.48 -8.30
CA ASP A 38 29.06 0.46 -9.13
C ASP A 38 28.05 -0.39 -9.89
N LEU A 39 26.96 -0.79 -9.23
CA LEU A 39 26.01 -1.76 -9.79
C LEU A 39 24.96 -1.13 -10.71
N LEU A 40 24.37 -0.01 -10.27
CA LEU A 40 23.26 0.66 -10.94
C LEU A 40 23.69 1.96 -11.64
N GLY A 41 24.93 2.41 -11.44
CA GLY A 41 25.41 3.67 -11.99
C GLY A 41 24.86 4.89 -11.26
N TYR A 42 24.55 4.78 -9.96
CA TYR A 42 24.13 5.94 -9.16
C TYR A 42 25.24 7.00 -9.15
N THR A 43 24.88 8.28 -9.11
CA THR A 43 25.85 9.37 -8.95
C THR A 43 26.14 9.62 -7.47
N ASP A 44 27.26 10.28 -7.16
CA ASP A 44 27.53 10.70 -5.79
C ASP A 44 26.47 11.68 -5.26
N GLU A 45 25.90 12.51 -6.14
CA GLU A 45 24.81 13.42 -5.77
C GLU A 45 23.52 12.66 -5.44
N GLU A 46 23.13 11.64 -6.22
CA GLU A 46 21.99 10.79 -5.86
C GLU A 46 22.20 10.11 -4.51
N MET A 47 23.42 9.63 -4.26
CA MET A 47 23.78 9.03 -2.98
C MET A 47 23.78 10.03 -1.83
N GLU A 48 24.18 11.29 -2.04
CA GLU A 48 24.08 12.35 -1.05
C GLU A 48 22.64 12.53 -0.55
N TYR A 49 21.68 12.60 -1.48
CA TYR A 49 20.26 12.80 -1.16
C TYR A 49 19.54 11.55 -0.62
N ILE A 50 20.09 10.35 -0.87
CA ILE A 50 19.68 9.13 -0.17
C ILE A 50 20.25 9.13 1.26
N ASN A 51 21.53 9.46 1.43
CA ASN A 51 22.20 9.42 2.72
C ASN A 51 21.67 10.48 3.69
N ASN A 52 21.30 11.66 3.19
CA ASN A 52 20.65 12.71 3.98
C ASN A 52 19.13 12.48 4.19
N GLN A 53 18.62 11.32 3.79
CA GLN A 53 17.26 10.83 4.04
C GLN A 53 16.13 11.62 3.36
N MET A 54 16.43 12.58 2.48
CA MET A 54 15.41 13.25 1.65
C MET A 54 14.77 12.27 0.64
N ILE A 55 15.58 11.36 0.09
CA ILE A 55 15.14 10.25 -0.77
C ILE A 55 15.23 8.96 0.04
N CYS A 56 14.13 8.20 0.04
CA CYS A 56 14.01 6.91 0.70
C CYS A 56 13.71 5.84 -0.35
N ASP A 57 14.63 4.91 -0.54
CA ASP A 57 14.51 3.75 -1.44
C ASP A 57 13.81 2.55 -0.78
N LEU A 58 13.21 2.77 0.41
CA LEU A 58 12.46 1.77 1.20
C LEU A 58 13.25 0.48 1.48
N ASN A 59 14.59 0.55 1.48
CA ASN A 59 15.46 -0.61 1.61
C ASN A 59 15.16 -1.74 0.62
N GLU A 60 14.76 -1.39 -0.61
CA GLU A 60 14.40 -2.37 -1.65
C GLU A 60 15.57 -3.23 -2.17
N GLY A 61 16.81 -2.97 -1.79
CA GLY A 61 17.96 -3.66 -2.38
C GLY A 61 18.45 -3.00 -3.68
N TYR A 62 19.75 -3.15 -3.94
CA TYR A 62 20.40 -2.64 -5.16
C TYR A 62 20.70 -3.77 -6.16
N ALA A 63 20.88 -5.00 -5.69
CA ALA A 63 20.94 -6.20 -6.54
C ALA A 63 19.53 -6.69 -6.87
N ILE A 64 18.87 -6.00 -7.80
CA ILE A 64 17.44 -6.16 -8.10
C ILE A 64 17.20 -7.40 -8.98
N TYR A 65 16.40 -8.35 -8.50
CA TYR A 65 16.03 -9.57 -9.24
C TYR A 65 14.52 -9.77 -9.44
N ARG A 66 13.71 -8.85 -8.91
CA ARG A 66 12.25 -8.89 -9.00
C ARG A 66 11.66 -7.49 -8.97
N PRO A 67 10.49 -7.27 -9.61
CA PRO A 67 9.70 -6.06 -9.37
C PRO A 67 9.28 -5.97 -7.91
N ARG A 68 9.08 -4.74 -7.41
CA ARG A 68 8.58 -4.51 -6.05
C ARG A 68 7.20 -5.13 -5.85
N TYR A 69 6.29 -4.85 -6.77
CA TYR A 69 4.91 -5.33 -6.73
C TYR A 69 4.55 -5.99 -8.06
N ILE A 70 3.92 -7.16 -7.98
CA ILE A 70 3.35 -7.85 -9.13
C ILE A 70 1.89 -8.17 -8.85
N LEU A 71 1.06 -8.05 -9.89
CA LEU A 71 -0.37 -8.29 -9.82
C LEU A 71 -0.74 -9.31 -10.90
N PRO A 72 -0.49 -10.62 -10.67
CA PRO A 72 -0.83 -11.67 -11.62
C PRO A 72 -2.31 -11.63 -11.99
N ASP A 73 -2.62 -11.84 -13.27
CA ASP A 73 -3.98 -12.08 -13.73
C ASP A 73 -4.37 -13.54 -13.47
N TYR A 74 -4.96 -13.81 -12.31
CA TYR A 74 -5.33 -15.17 -11.90
C TYR A 74 -6.48 -15.78 -12.72
N ASP A 75 -7.18 -15.00 -13.56
CA ASP A 75 -8.10 -15.56 -14.56
C ASP A 75 -7.39 -16.54 -15.51
N VAL A 76 -6.09 -16.36 -15.73
CA VAL A 76 -5.27 -17.27 -16.52
C VAL A 76 -5.29 -18.68 -15.92
N TYR A 77 -5.13 -18.79 -14.61
CA TYR A 77 -5.22 -20.08 -13.91
C TYR A 77 -6.60 -20.70 -14.06
N ILE A 78 -7.66 -19.92 -13.83
CA ILE A 78 -9.04 -20.42 -13.92
C ILE A 78 -9.35 -20.97 -15.31
N LYS A 79 -8.87 -20.31 -16.37
CA LYS A 79 -9.18 -20.67 -17.77
C LYS A 79 -8.26 -21.76 -18.31
N ASN A 80 -6.96 -21.70 -18.00
CA ASN A 80 -5.93 -22.47 -18.69
C ASN A 80 -5.15 -23.42 -17.78
N GLY A 81 -5.29 -23.31 -16.45
CA GLY A 81 -4.40 -23.95 -15.50
C GLY A 81 -3.03 -23.24 -15.44
N CYS A 82 -2.01 -23.97 -14.98
CA CYS A 82 -0.62 -23.53 -14.99
C CYS A 82 0.27 -24.73 -15.33
N GLU A 83 0.88 -24.70 -16.52
CA GLU A 83 1.69 -25.83 -17.03
C GLU A 83 2.97 -26.00 -16.21
N PHE A 84 3.65 -24.89 -15.86
CA PHE A 84 4.88 -24.94 -15.08
C PHE A 84 4.72 -25.60 -13.71
N LEU A 85 3.54 -25.49 -13.11
CA LEU A 85 3.21 -26.07 -11.80
C LEU A 85 2.42 -27.38 -11.91
N ASP A 86 2.20 -27.89 -13.12
CA ASP A 86 1.36 -29.09 -13.39
C ASP A 86 -0.06 -28.97 -12.80
N LEU A 87 -0.65 -27.77 -12.90
CA LEU A 87 -2.02 -27.49 -12.46
C LEU A 87 -2.96 -27.44 -13.66
N LYS A 88 -4.01 -28.26 -13.64
CA LYS A 88 -5.11 -28.16 -14.63
C LYS A 88 -6.04 -27.00 -14.28
N PRO A 89 -6.83 -26.48 -15.26
CA PRO A 89 -7.93 -25.58 -14.94
C PRO A 89 -8.84 -26.22 -13.87
N PRO A 90 -9.19 -25.49 -12.80
CA PRO A 90 -10.04 -26.02 -11.74
C PRO A 90 -11.47 -26.26 -12.24
N THR A 91 -12.07 -27.36 -11.79
CA THR A 91 -13.43 -27.76 -12.15
C THR A 91 -14.42 -27.58 -11.01
N ASN A 92 -13.92 -27.37 -9.79
CA ASN A 92 -14.69 -27.19 -8.57
C ASN A 92 -13.97 -26.26 -7.59
N LEU A 93 -14.65 -25.90 -6.49
CA LEU A 93 -14.11 -24.96 -5.51
C LEU A 93 -12.87 -25.49 -4.81
N ASP A 94 -12.81 -26.79 -4.48
CA ASP A 94 -11.66 -27.36 -3.77
C ASP A 94 -10.38 -27.29 -4.64
N GLU A 95 -10.48 -27.62 -5.93
CA GLU A 95 -9.38 -27.46 -6.90
C GLU A 95 -8.97 -26.00 -7.09
N CYS A 96 -9.96 -25.09 -7.13
CA CYS A 96 -9.69 -23.65 -7.27
C CYS A 96 -8.91 -23.12 -6.05
N LEU A 97 -9.37 -23.41 -4.84
CA LEU A 97 -8.73 -22.96 -3.60
C LEU A 97 -7.32 -23.56 -3.44
N ASP A 98 -7.15 -24.85 -3.70
CA ASP A 98 -5.85 -25.52 -3.57
C ASP A 98 -4.82 -24.98 -4.58
N GLY A 99 -5.19 -24.89 -5.86
CA GLY A 99 -4.27 -24.38 -6.88
C GLY A 99 -3.93 -22.90 -6.72
N LEU A 100 -4.85 -22.07 -6.19
CA LEU A 100 -4.53 -20.69 -5.81
C LEU A 100 -3.49 -20.63 -4.69
N LEU A 101 -3.61 -21.45 -3.63
CA LEU A 101 -2.60 -21.52 -2.57
C LEU A 101 -1.22 -21.93 -3.10
N ILE A 102 -1.18 -22.91 -4.01
CA ILE A 102 0.05 -23.34 -4.67
C ILE A 102 0.65 -22.17 -5.47
N LEU A 103 -0.14 -21.52 -6.32
CA LEU A 103 0.32 -20.37 -7.12
C LEU A 103 0.88 -19.24 -6.26
N TYR A 104 0.19 -18.86 -5.19
CA TYR A 104 0.61 -17.79 -4.28
C TYR A 104 2.02 -18.01 -3.70
N SER A 105 2.43 -19.25 -3.49
CA SER A 105 3.78 -19.58 -3.00
C SER A 105 4.89 -19.30 -4.01
N HIS A 106 4.55 -19.11 -5.29
CA HIS A 106 5.46 -18.87 -6.40
C HIS A 106 5.42 -17.44 -6.96
N VAL A 107 4.67 -16.55 -6.33
CA VAL A 107 4.50 -15.15 -6.75
C VAL A 107 5.46 -14.26 -5.94
N PRO A 108 6.57 -13.79 -6.53
CA PRO A 108 7.55 -13.00 -5.81
C PRO A 108 7.08 -11.55 -5.57
N SER A 109 7.58 -10.94 -4.51
CA SER A 109 7.50 -9.48 -4.32
C SER A 109 8.67 -9.01 -3.47
N ILE A 110 8.78 -7.71 -3.20
CA ILE A 110 9.82 -7.20 -2.31
C ILE A 110 9.83 -7.87 -0.93
N THR A 111 8.67 -8.30 -0.42
CA THR A 111 8.54 -8.97 0.88
C THR A 111 8.71 -10.49 0.80
N SER A 112 8.92 -11.02 -0.42
CA SER A 112 8.93 -12.47 -0.73
C SER A 112 7.57 -13.16 -0.61
N PHE A 113 6.51 -12.41 -0.30
CA PHE A 113 5.13 -12.87 -0.28
C PHE A 113 4.31 -12.23 -1.41
N PRO A 114 3.23 -12.87 -1.91
CA PRO A 114 2.36 -12.25 -2.90
C PRO A 114 1.70 -11.00 -2.31
N VAL A 115 1.87 -9.86 -2.99
CA VAL A 115 1.22 -8.59 -2.59
C VAL A 115 -0.18 -8.41 -3.18
N PHE A 116 -0.60 -9.31 -4.07
CA PHE A 116 -1.92 -9.38 -4.65
C PHE A 116 -2.31 -10.84 -4.90
N ILE A 117 -3.47 -11.24 -4.39
CA ILE A 117 -3.99 -12.62 -4.49
C ILE A 117 -5.25 -12.74 -5.34
N GLY A 118 -5.66 -11.67 -6.03
CA GLY A 118 -6.74 -11.72 -7.01
C GLY A 118 -8.01 -10.98 -6.60
N HIS A 119 -8.91 -10.84 -7.57
CA HIS A 119 -10.30 -10.48 -7.35
C HIS A 119 -11.04 -11.72 -6.82
N LEU A 120 -10.84 -12.02 -5.53
CA LEU A 120 -11.15 -13.33 -4.96
C LEU A 120 -12.61 -13.72 -5.14
N ASP A 121 -13.51 -12.76 -4.97
CA ASP A 121 -14.93 -13.01 -5.11
C ASP A 121 -15.29 -13.47 -6.55
N ALA A 122 -14.77 -12.78 -7.56
CA ALA A 122 -14.98 -13.13 -8.97
C ALA A 122 -14.32 -14.45 -9.36
N LEU A 123 -13.13 -14.76 -8.81
CA LEU A 123 -12.42 -16.02 -9.08
C LEU A 123 -13.17 -17.23 -8.49
N LEU A 124 -13.78 -17.06 -7.33
CA LEU A 124 -14.42 -18.16 -6.57
C LEU A 124 -15.90 -18.34 -6.92
N ASP A 125 -16.63 -17.26 -7.26
CA ASP A 125 -18.08 -17.32 -7.46
C ASP A 125 -18.56 -18.39 -8.47
N PRO A 126 -17.88 -18.62 -9.61
CA PRO A 126 -18.28 -19.65 -10.56
C PRO A 126 -18.34 -21.07 -9.98
N PHE A 127 -17.59 -21.32 -8.90
CA PHE A 127 -17.47 -22.62 -8.26
C PHE A 127 -18.35 -22.78 -7.00
N VAL A 128 -19.04 -21.71 -6.58
CA VAL A 128 -19.97 -21.77 -5.44
C VAL A 128 -21.24 -22.51 -5.85
N THR A 129 -21.51 -23.61 -5.16
CA THR A 129 -22.66 -24.50 -5.42
C THR A 129 -23.56 -24.65 -4.20
N ASN A 130 -23.00 -24.65 -2.99
CA ASN A 130 -23.73 -24.72 -1.74
C ASN A 130 -23.09 -23.77 -0.74
N GLU A 131 -23.74 -22.64 -0.45
CA GLU A 131 -23.17 -21.57 0.37
C GLU A 131 -22.79 -22.02 1.79
N ASP A 132 -23.52 -22.96 2.40
CA ASP A 132 -23.21 -23.44 3.76
C ASP A 132 -21.94 -24.30 3.78
N GLU A 133 -21.78 -25.19 2.80
CA GLU A 133 -20.59 -26.03 2.67
C GLU A 133 -19.37 -25.23 2.19
N ASP A 134 -19.57 -24.39 1.17
CA ASP A 134 -18.53 -23.59 0.55
C ASP A 134 -18.04 -22.47 1.49
N TYR A 135 -18.89 -21.96 2.39
CA TYR A 135 -18.47 -21.07 3.48
C TYR A 135 -17.34 -21.67 4.31
N ILE A 136 -17.45 -22.94 4.68
CA ILE A 136 -16.45 -23.63 5.51
C ILE A 136 -15.11 -23.70 4.77
N LYS A 137 -15.15 -23.95 3.46
CA LYS A 137 -13.96 -24.03 2.60
C LYS A 137 -13.29 -22.67 2.43
N ILE A 138 -14.07 -21.63 2.08
CA ILE A 138 -13.59 -20.24 1.92
C ILE A 138 -12.99 -19.74 3.24
N LYS A 139 -13.64 -19.99 4.38
CA LYS A 139 -13.10 -19.60 5.69
C LYS A 139 -11.77 -20.28 5.99
N ARG A 140 -11.65 -21.58 5.70
CA ARG A 140 -10.39 -22.32 5.88
C ARG A 140 -9.29 -21.79 4.96
N PHE A 141 -9.60 -21.47 3.71
CA PHE A 141 -8.68 -20.88 2.76
C PHE A 141 -8.15 -19.52 3.23
N LEU A 142 -9.04 -18.60 3.67
CA LEU A 142 -8.63 -17.30 4.22
C LEU A 142 -7.78 -17.44 5.49
N ASN A 143 -8.11 -18.42 6.35
CA ASN A 143 -7.27 -18.72 7.50
C ASN A 143 -5.91 -19.29 7.10
N HIS A 144 -5.85 -20.16 6.09
CA HIS A 144 -4.58 -20.69 5.57
C HIS A 144 -3.69 -19.55 5.06
N ILE A 145 -4.25 -18.63 4.27
CA ILE A 145 -3.53 -17.44 3.79
C ILE A 145 -2.91 -16.68 4.96
N ASP A 146 -3.65 -16.39 6.02
CA ASP A 146 -3.11 -15.66 7.18
C ASP A 146 -1.97 -16.39 7.90
N LYS A 147 -2.00 -17.72 7.95
CA LYS A 147 -0.98 -18.51 8.67
C LYS A 147 0.26 -18.80 7.85
N VAL A 148 0.21 -18.68 6.53
CA VAL A 148 1.32 -19.02 5.62
C VAL A 148 1.92 -17.78 4.96
N ILE A 149 1.09 -16.81 4.59
CA ILE A 149 1.52 -15.51 4.09
C ILE A 149 1.58 -14.57 5.29
N THR A 150 2.68 -14.65 6.03
CA THR A 150 2.87 -13.95 7.31
C THR A 150 3.28 -12.48 7.11
N ASP A 151 2.61 -11.82 6.16
CA ASP A 151 2.80 -10.43 5.78
C ASP A 151 1.46 -9.81 5.38
N SER A 152 1.01 -8.80 6.15
CA SER A 152 -0.26 -8.09 5.89
C SER A 152 -0.21 -7.15 4.67
N PHE A 153 0.93 -7.08 3.96
CA PHE A 153 1.00 -6.56 2.61
C PHE A 153 0.51 -7.56 1.55
N CYS A 154 -0.01 -8.73 1.89
CA CYS A 154 -0.81 -9.53 0.97
C CYS A 154 -2.22 -8.94 0.85
N HIS A 155 -2.72 -8.74 -0.37
CA HIS A 155 -3.95 -8.00 -0.64
C HIS A 155 -4.93 -8.76 -1.55
N ALA A 156 -6.21 -8.75 -1.18
CA ALA A 156 -7.30 -9.27 -2.00
C ALA A 156 -8.25 -8.13 -2.42
N ASP A 157 -8.76 -8.22 -3.64
CA ASP A 157 -9.83 -7.35 -4.10
C ASP A 157 -11.16 -8.12 -4.12
N ILE A 158 -12.26 -7.41 -3.84
CA ILE A 158 -13.64 -7.87 -4.09
C ILE A 158 -14.46 -6.78 -4.79
N GLY A 159 -15.61 -7.13 -5.37
CA GLY A 159 -16.49 -6.19 -6.07
C GLY A 159 -16.02 -5.85 -7.49
N PRO A 160 -16.71 -4.93 -8.19
CA PRO A 160 -17.79 -4.07 -7.70
C PRO A 160 -19.16 -4.74 -7.59
N TYR A 161 -19.32 -5.94 -8.15
CA TYR A 161 -20.60 -6.63 -8.17
C TYR A 161 -20.81 -7.46 -6.91
N ASP A 162 -22.07 -7.61 -6.54
CA ASP A 162 -22.48 -8.53 -5.49
C ASP A 162 -22.39 -9.98 -5.99
N THR A 163 -21.58 -10.79 -5.31
CA THR A 163 -21.35 -12.19 -5.63
C THR A 163 -21.59 -13.05 -4.38
N ARG A 164 -21.97 -14.31 -4.58
CA ARG A 164 -22.16 -15.26 -3.47
C ARG A 164 -20.84 -15.46 -2.75
N ALA A 165 -19.75 -15.66 -3.50
CA ALA A 165 -18.41 -15.74 -2.91
C ALA A 165 -18.02 -14.49 -2.12
N GLY A 166 -18.31 -13.28 -2.64
CA GLY A 166 -18.04 -12.02 -1.95
C GLY A 166 -18.74 -11.93 -0.59
N ARG A 167 -20.02 -12.30 -0.51
CA ARG A 167 -20.77 -12.35 0.76
C ARG A 167 -20.18 -13.36 1.73
N LEU A 168 -19.78 -14.54 1.26
CA LEU A 168 -19.13 -15.57 2.07
C LEU A 168 -17.75 -15.12 2.60
N ILE A 169 -16.96 -14.44 1.77
CA ILE A 169 -15.67 -13.85 2.15
C ILE A 169 -15.87 -12.81 3.26
N LEU A 170 -16.81 -11.87 3.09
CA LEU A 170 -17.11 -10.84 4.09
C LEU A 170 -17.55 -11.45 5.43
N LYS A 171 -18.40 -12.47 5.39
CA LYS A 171 -18.80 -13.23 6.58
C LYS A 171 -17.59 -13.89 7.26
N ALA A 172 -16.71 -14.51 6.48
CA ALA A 172 -15.54 -15.22 7.00
C ALA A 172 -14.50 -14.28 7.63
N ILE A 173 -14.21 -13.14 7.02
CA ILE A 173 -13.22 -12.20 7.57
C ILE A 173 -13.69 -11.57 8.89
N ILE A 174 -14.99 -11.35 9.06
CA ILE A 174 -15.57 -10.89 10.34
C ILE A 174 -15.34 -11.95 11.42
N GLU A 175 -15.57 -13.24 11.13
CA GLU A 175 -15.38 -14.32 12.10
C GLU A 175 -13.91 -14.57 12.43
N LEU A 176 -13.01 -14.44 11.45
CA LEU A 176 -11.60 -14.78 11.59
C LEU A 176 -10.77 -13.69 12.28
N GLU A 177 -11.11 -12.42 12.05
CA GLU A 177 -10.33 -11.26 12.53
C GLU A 177 -8.83 -11.37 12.19
N ASN A 178 -8.50 -11.99 11.06
CA ASN A 178 -7.13 -12.18 10.60
C ASN A 178 -6.56 -10.89 10.02
N ALA A 179 -5.25 -10.65 10.17
CA ALA A 179 -4.60 -9.48 9.58
C ALA A 179 -4.43 -9.63 8.06
N THR A 180 -4.16 -10.86 7.61
CA THR A 180 -3.93 -11.18 6.21
C THR A 180 -5.07 -12.04 5.66
N PRO A 181 -5.50 -11.87 4.39
CA PRO A 181 -5.10 -10.79 3.50
C PRO A 181 -5.66 -9.45 3.98
N ASN A 182 -4.93 -8.36 3.71
CA ASN A 182 -5.54 -7.06 3.58
C ASN A 182 -6.57 -7.10 2.44
N MET A 183 -7.57 -6.22 2.44
CA MET A 183 -8.65 -6.31 1.47
C MET A 183 -9.24 -4.95 1.12
N SER A 184 -9.64 -4.81 -0.14
CA SER A 184 -10.41 -3.67 -0.62
C SER A 184 -11.63 -4.11 -1.42
N ILE A 185 -12.72 -3.35 -1.30
CA ILE A 185 -13.87 -3.44 -2.18
C ILE A 185 -13.73 -2.36 -3.26
N LYS A 186 -13.78 -2.80 -4.52
CA LYS A 186 -13.86 -1.92 -5.68
C LYS A 186 -15.28 -1.38 -5.71
N TYR A 187 -15.52 -0.25 -5.07
CA TYR A 187 -16.85 0.30 -4.89
C TYR A 187 -17.25 1.19 -6.06
N ASP A 188 -18.44 0.94 -6.59
CA ASP A 188 -19.09 1.81 -7.56
C ASP A 188 -20.57 1.90 -7.17
N LYS A 189 -21.01 3.08 -6.74
CA LYS A 189 -22.39 3.33 -6.28
C LYS A 189 -23.46 2.91 -7.30
N GLU A 190 -23.13 2.91 -8.60
CA GLU A 190 -24.06 2.53 -9.67
C GLU A 190 -24.08 1.01 -9.91
N LYS A 191 -23.11 0.24 -9.40
CA LYS A 191 -22.94 -1.20 -9.66
C LYS A 191 -23.00 -2.08 -8.42
N THR A 192 -22.52 -1.57 -7.28
CA THR A 192 -22.44 -2.30 -6.03
C THR A 192 -23.81 -2.33 -5.36
N ASP A 193 -24.34 -3.53 -5.14
CA ASP A 193 -25.58 -3.71 -4.38
C ASP A 193 -25.47 -3.06 -3.00
N ARG A 194 -26.52 -2.37 -2.57
CA ARG A 194 -26.48 -1.58 -1.33
C ARG A 194 -26.35 -2.49 -0.10
N GLU A 195 -26.97 -3.66 -0.09
CA GLU A 195 -26.86 -4.59 1.04
C GLU A 195 -25.49 -5.28 1.07
N PHE A 196 -24.91 -5.56 -0.10
CA PHE A 196 -23.50 -5.99 -0.18
C PHE A 196 -22.54 -4.91 0.33
N ALA A 197 -22.76 -3.64 -0.06
CA ALA A 197 -21.97 -2.51 0.42
C ALA A 197 -22.10 -2.33 1.94
N LYS A 198 -23.30 -2.51 2.51
CA LYS A 198 -23.51 -2.49 3.97
C LYS A 198 -22.76 -3.60 4.67
N LEU A 199 -22.79 -4.82 4.13
CA LEU A 199 -22.01 -5.93 4.68
C LEU A 199 -20.50 -5.64 4.63
N ALA A 200 -20.02 -5.03 3.55
CA ALA A 200 -18.62 -4.59 3.44
C ALA A 200 -18.30 -3.48 4.45
N ALA A 201 -19.21 -2.53 4.67
CA ALA A 201 -19.05 -1.46 5.66
C ALA A 201 -19.04 -2.01 7.10
N LEU A 202 -19.90 -2.99 7.41
CA LEU A 202 -19.92 -3.70 8.68
C LEU A 202 -18.60 -4.45 8.92
N ALA A 203 -18.10 -5.15 7.90
CA ALA A 203 -16.79 -5.81 7.99
C ALA A 203 -15.66 -4.78 8.20
N CYS A 204 -15.70 -3.66 7.46
CA CYS A 204 -14.73 -2.57 7.59
C CYS A 204 -14.70 -2.02 9.03
N LEU A 205 -15.86 -1.77 9.63
CA LEU A 205 -15.97 -1.35 11.03
C LEU A 205 -15.37 -2.39 11.99
N LYS A 206 -15.82 -3.64 11.91
CA LYS A 206 -15.44 -4.70 12.88
C LYS A 206 -14.00 -5.16 12.77
N VAL A 207 -13.48 -5.28 11.54
CA VAL A 207 -12.18 -5.91 11.26
C VAL A 207 -11.27 -5.06 10.38
N SER A 208 -11.53 -3.75 10.27
CA SER A 208 -10.72 -2.79 9.53
C SER A 208 -10.54 -3.09 8.02
N LYS A 209 -11.34 -4.02 7.46
CA LYS A 209 -11.33 -4.43 6.04
C LYS A 209 -12.70 -5.00 5.60
N PRO A 210 -13.09 -4.88 4.31
CA PRO A 210 -12.35 -4.27 3.23
C PRO A 210 -12.43 -2.74 3.27
N SER A 211 -11.38 -2.06 2.83
CA SER A 211 -11.43 -0.63 2.58
C SER A 211 -12.15 -0.31 1.27
N PHE A 212 -12.72 0.87 1.13
CA PHE A 212 -13.49 1.25 -0.06
C PHE A 212 -12.59 1.97 -1.05
N ALA A 213 -12.49 1.42 -2.26
CA ALA A 213 -11.77 1.99 -3.39
C ALA A 213 -12.77 2.51 -4.43
N ASN A 214 -12.64 3.76 -4.86
CA ASN A 214 -13.51 4.36 -5.87
C ASN A 214 -13.19 3.76 -7.25
N ASP A 215 -13.95 2.73 -7.62
CA ASP A 215 -13.67 1.93 -8.82
C ASP A 215 -13.80 2.76 -10.10
N LYS A 216 -14.79 3.65 -10.16
CA LYS A 216 -15.01 4.55 -11.29
C LYS A 216 -13.81 5.47 -11.51
N TYR A 217 -13.25 6.00 -10.42
CA TYR A 217 -12.09 6.90 -10.50
C TYR A 217 -10.80 6.14 -10.83
N TYR A 218 -10.52 5.00 -10.18
CA TYR A 218 -9.32 4.23 -10.55
C TYR A 218 -9.38 3.70 -11.99
N LYS A 219 -10.56 3.27 -12.48
CA LYS A 219 -10.73 2.83 -13.86
C LYS A 219 -10.50 3.95 -14.87
N SER A 220 -10.84 5.20 -14.57
CA SER A 220 -10.61 6.32 -15.50
C SER A 220 -9.11 6.54 -15.75
N ASP A 221 -8.29 6.34 -14.73
CA ASP A 221 -6.85 6.63 -14.80
C ASP A 221 -6.05 5.40 -15.26
N LEU A 222 -6.41 4.22 -14.77
CA LEU A 222 -5.62 3.00 -14.93
C LEU A 222 -6.28 1.97 -15.85
N GLY A 223 -7.56 2.11 -16.20
CA GLY A 223 -8.30 1.08 -16.93
C GLY A 223 -8.43 -0.20 -16.11
N SER A 224 -7.97 -1.34 -16.63
CA SER A 224 -7.86 -2.57 -15.82
C SER A 224 -6.74 -2.43 -14.78
N TYR A 225 -7.12 -2.49 -13.50
CA TYR A 225 -6.25 -2.30 -12.35
C TYR A 225 -6.65 -3.24 -11.22
N ALA A 226 -5.77 -3.38 -10.24
CA ALA A 226 -6.06 -4.00 -8.95
C ALA A 226 -5.34 -3.24 -7.82
N LEU A 227 -5.77 -3.46 -6.58
CA LEU A 227 -5.08 -2.96 -5.40
C LEU A 227 -4.14 -4.02 -4.83
N ALA A 228 -2.91 -3.59 -4.55
CA ALA A 228 -1.87 -4.46 -4.00
C ALA A 228 -1.30 -3.88 -2.71
N SER A 229 -0.83 -4.76 -1.83
CA SER A 229 -0.20 -4.42 -0.56
C SER A 229 -1.09 -3.57 0.35
N CYS A 230 -0.86 -2.27 0.43
CA CYS A 230 -1.70 -1.35 1.18
C CYS A 230 -2.93 -0.92 0.36
N TYR A 231 -2.73 0.08 -0.50
CA TYR A 231 -3.74 0.65 -1.39
C TYR A 231 -3.10 1.03 -2.74
N ASN A 232 -2.06 0.28 -3.15
CA ASN A 232 -1.33 0.56 -4.38
C ASN A 232 -2.19 0.15 -5.57
N ALA A 233 -2.76 1.13 -6.27
CA ALA A 233 -3.52 0.92 -7.49
C ALA A 233 -2.56 0.80 -8.67
N LEU A 234 -2.51 -0.37 -9.28
CA LEU A 234 -1.56 -0.67 -10.35
C LEU A 234 -2.24 -1.43 -11.50
N PRO A 235 -1.71 -1.37 -12.72
CA PRO A 235 -2.29 -2.12 -13.84
C PRO A 235 -2.27 -3.64 -13.57
N LEU A 236 -3.40 -4.29 -13.82
CA LEU A 236 -3.55 -5.74 -13.66
C LEU A 236 -2.70 -6.50 -14.69
N GLY A 237 -2.21 -7.68 -14.32
CA GLY A 237 -1.31 -8.49 -15.16
C GLY A 237 0.03 -7.82 -15.35
N GLY A 238 0.48 -7.04 -14.36
CA GLY A 238 1.65 -6.18 -14.40
C GLY A 238 2.11 -5.85 -12.99
N GLY A 239 2.36 -4.56 -12.72
CA GLY A 239 2.68 -4.08 -11.39
C GLY A 239 3.60 -2.88 -11.36
N ALA A 240 4.46 -2.81 -10.34
CA ALA A 240 5.44 -1.74 -10.18
C ALA A 240 6.85 -2.33 -10.08
N TYR A 241 7.78 -1.84 -10.91
CA TYR A 241 9.17 -2.27 -10.84
C TYR A 241 9.79 -1.83 -9.51
N THR A 242 9.55 -0.59 -9.07
CA THR A 242 10.11 0.00 -7.84
C THR A 242 9.22 1.11 -7.29
N LEU A 243 9.48 1.50 -6.04
CA LEU A 243 8.87 2.63 -5.36
C LEU A 243 9.96 3.44 -4.64
N THR A 244 10.15 4.70 -5.06
CA THR A 244 11.02 5.64 -4.34
C THR A 244 10.16 6.68 -3.65
N ARG A 245 10.45 6.99 -2.39
CA ARG A 245 9.66 7.91 -1.56
C ARG A 245 10.46 9.15 -1.18
N LEU A 246 9.87 10.32 -1.30
CA LEU A 246 10.40 11.60 -0.84
C LEU A 246 9.89 11.90 0.58
N ARG A 247 10.80 12.27 1.48
CA ARG A 247 10.48 12.70 2.85
C ARG A 247 10.30 14.22 2.89
N LEU A 248 9.09 14.70 2.65
CA LEU A 248 8.81 16.13 2.48
C LEU A 248 9.14 16.93 3.73
N GLY A 249 8.89 16.39 4.93
CA GLY A 249 9.24 17.06 6.19
C GLY A 249 10.74 17.26 6.33
N THR A 250 11.54 16.26 5.95
CA THR A 250 13.02 16.33 5.95
C THR A 250 13.54 17.34 4.92
N ILE A 251 12.94 17.37 3.72
CA ILE A 251 13.28 18.35 2.69
C ILE A 251 12.95 19.78 3.17
N ALA A 252 11.75 20.00 3.71
CA ALA A 252 11.30 21.32 4.16
C ALA A 252 12.14 21.89 5.30
N LYS A 253 12.60 21.06 6.24
CA LYS A 253 13.53 21.48 7.30
C LYS A 253 14.81 22.09 6.74
N SER A 254 15.30 21.53 5.63
CA SER A 254 16.51 21.99 4.95
C SER A 254 16.27 23.21 4.04
N ALA A 255 15.02 23.48 3.67
CA ALA A 255 14.64 24.67 2.90
C ALA A 255 14.82 25.93 3.75
N LYS A 256 15.25 27.05 3.15
CA LYS A 256 15.30 28.34 3.86
C LYS A 256 13.90 28.90 4.13
N ASP A 257 13.03 28.81 3.14
CA ASP A 257 11.66 29.31 3.14
C ASP A 257 10.82 28.56 2.07
N VAL A 258 9.56 28.95 1.90
CA VAL A 258 8.66 28.37 0.88
C VAL A 258 9.25 28.52 -0.52
N LYS A 259 9.90 29.64 -0.82
CA LYS A 259 10.47 29.87 -2.15
C LYS A 259 11.61 28.89 -2.44
N ASP A 260 12.52 28.70 -1.49
CA ASP A 260 13.62 27.74 -1.62
C ASP A 260 13.14 26.29 -1.74
N MET A 261 12.08 25.94 -1.00
CA MET A 261 11.42 24.64 -1.14
C MET A 261 10.92 24.43 -2.58
N LEU A 262 10.16 25.40 -3.12
CA LEU A 262 9.47 25.25 -4.40
C LEU A 262 10.39 25.43 -5.62
N GLU A 263 11.35 26.36 -5.56
CA GLU A 263 12.18 26.71 -6.72
C GLU A 263 13.49 25.91 -6.78
N ASN A 264 13.99 25.39 -5.64
CA ASN A 264 15.31 24.74 -5.57
C ASN A 264 15.23 23.28 -5.11
N LEU A 265 14.78 23.03 -3.87
CA LEU A 265 14.90 21.71 -3.27
C LEU A 265 13.92 20.70 -3.88
N MET A 266 12.63 21.01 -3.94
CA MET A 266 11.62 20.08 -4.47
C MET A 266 11.92 19.69 -5.93
N PRO A 267 12.25 20.62 -6.86
CA PRO A 267 12.62 20.24 -8.22
C PRO A 267 13.89 19.40 -8.32
N LYS A 268 14.92 19.71 -7.52
CA LYS A 268 16.18 18.98 -7.54
C LYS A 268 16.01 17.56 -7.01
N VAL A 269 15.43 17.41 -5.82
CA VAL A 269 15.25 16.12 -5.15
C VAL A 269 14.34 15.20 -5.98
N SER A 270 13.28 15.74 -6.59
CA SER A 270 12.39 14.97 -7.47
C SER A 270 13.14 14.39 -8.67
N ARG A 271 13.95 15.20 -9.37
CA ARG A 271 14.72 14.74 -10.53
C ARG A 271 15.76 13.67 -10.17
N LEU A 272 16.43 13.82 -9.04
CA LEU A 272 17.37 12.81 -8.54
C LEU A 272 16.63 11.50 -8.22
N ALA A 273 15.48 11.56 -7.55
CA ALA A 273 14.68 10.37 -7.27
C ALA A 273 14.18 9.68 -8.56
N LEU A 274 13.70 10.44 -9.54
CA LEU A 274 13.28 9.92 -10.84
C LEU A 274 14.44 9.22 -11.59
N SER A 275 15.64 9.82 -11.56
CA SER A 275 16.86 9.23 -12.12
C SER A 275 17.22 7.90 -11.45
N THR A 276 17.08 7.80 -10.11
CA THR A 276 17.32 6.52 -9.41
C THR A 276 16.33 5.43 -9.83
N ILE A 277 15.06 5.77 -10.09
CA ILE A 277 14.04 4.84 -10.60
C ILE A 277 14.44 4.32 -11.99
N ASP A 278 14.86 5.19 -12.92
CA ASP A 278 15.31 4.80 -14.26
C ASP A 278 16.43 3.76 -14.23
N LYS A 279 17.42 3.96 -13.35
CA LYS A 279 18.57 3.05 -13.20
C LYS A 279 18.15 1.68 -12.68
N ARG A 280 17.21 1.64 -11.74
CA ARG A 280 16.61 0.40 -11.23
C ARG A 280 15.84 -0.34 -12.33
N HIS A 281 15.08 0.39 -13.15
CA HIS A 281 14.36 -0.18 -14.29
C HIS A 281 15.30 -0.85 -15.28
N LYS A 282 16.33 -0.13 -15.75
CA LYS A 282 17.30 -0.67 -16.70
C LYS A 282 17.93 -1.96 -16.19
N TYR A 283 18.35 -1.98 -14.93
CA TYR A 283 18.93 -3.20 -14.36
C TYR A 283 17.93 -4.36 -14.33
N LEU A 284 16.72 -4.13 -13.82
CA LEU A 284 15.71 -5.18 -13.70
C LEU A 284 15.28 -5.71 -15.09
N VAL A 285 15.01 -4.83 -16.05
CA VAL A 285 14.51 -5.21 -17.38
C VAL A 285 15.62 -5.76 -18.28
N GLU A 286 16.84 -5.21 -18.23
CA GLU A 286 17.89 -5.55 -19.19
C GLU A 286 18.92 -6.56 -18.66
N LYS A 287 19.04 -6.72 -17.34
CA LYS A 287 20.12 -7.54 -16.74
C LYS A 287 19.65 -8.62 -15.78
N SER A 288 18.56 -8.41 -15.05
CA SER A 288 18.13 -9.37 -14.01
C SER A 288 17.54 -10.67 -14.57
N ASN A 289 17.11 -10.66 -15.83
CA ASN A 289 16.43 -11.76 -16.52
C ASN A 289 15.07 -12.18 -15.91
N PHE A 290 14.45 -11.33 -15.09
CA PHE A 290 13.15 -11.66 -14.48
C PHE A 290 12.07 -11.96 -15.52
N PHE A 291 11.95 -11.14 -16.57
CA PHE A 291 10.89 -11.30 -17.57
C PHE A 291 11.11 -12.49 -18.50
N GLU A 292 12.37 -12.86 -18.70
CA GLU A 292 12.82 -13.95 -19.55
C GLU A 292 12.65 -15.32 -18.86
N SER A 293 12.87 -15.37 -17.54
CA SER A 293 12.87 -16.62 -16.76
C SER A 293 11.54 -16.92 -16.06
N SER A 294 10.67 -15.93 -15.89
CA SER A 294 9.44 -16.08 -15.12
C SER A 294 8.34 -16.83 -15.88
N PHE A 295 7.86 -17.94 -15.30
CA PHE A 295 6.70 -18.66 -15.84
C PHE A 295 5.43 -17.80 -15.83
N LEU A 296 5.30 -16.86 -14.88
CA LEU A 296 4.19 -15.92 -14.82
C LEU A 296 4.11 -15.06 -16.09
N VAL A 297 5.27 -14.70 -16.65
CA VAL A 297 5.33 -13.96 -17.92
C VAL A 297 5.07 -14.90 -19.10
N ARG A 298 5.74 -16.06 -19.12
CA ARG A 298 5.62 -17.04 -20.22
C ARG A 298 4.18 -17.54 -20.41
N GLU A 299 3.46 -17.77 -19.32
CA GLU A 299 2.08 -18.31 -19.34
C GLU A 299 1.02 -17.20 -19.32
N GLY A 300 1.41 -15.93 -19.32
CA GLY A 300 0.51 -14.79 -19.54
C GLY A 300 -0.17 -14.22 -18.30
N PHE A 301 0.19 -14.68 -17.09
CA PHE A 301 -0.22 -14.05 -15.83
C PHE A 301 0.29 -12.62 -15.70
N LEU A 302 1.48 -12.33 -16.26
CA LEU A 302 2.11 -11.03 -16.29
C LEU A 302 2.49 -10.64 -17.72
N LYS A 303 2.40 -9.36 -18.02
CA LYS A 303 2.88 -8.73 -19.26
C LYS A 303 3.78 -7.58 -18.89
N LYS A 304 5.00 -7.55 -19.45
CA LYS A 304 5.99 -6.51 -19.15
C LYS A 304 5.43 -5.11 -19.42
N GLU A 305 4.63 -4.99 -20.47
CA GLU A 305 4.02 -3.72 -20.91
C GLU A 305 3.07 -3.15 -19.85
N ASN A 306 2.51 -3.99 -18.96
CA ASN A 306 1.60 -3.58 -17.89
C ASN A 306 2.34 -3.11 -16.62
N PHE A 307 3.67 -3.07 -16.61
CA PHE A 307 4.42 -2.54 -15.48
C PHE A 307 4.57 -1.02 -15.54
N THR A 308 4.63 -0.41 -14.37
CA THR A 308 4.96 1.00 -14.15
C THR A 308 5.95 1.14 -12.97
N SER A 309 6.13 2.33 -12.44
CA SER A 309 6.75 2.56 -11.12
C SER A 309 6.16 3.78 -10.46
N MET A 310 6.48 3.95 -9.18
CA MET A 310 5.91 5.00 -8.37
C MET A 310 6.99 5.88 -7.76
N ILE A 311 6.74 7.18 -7.82
CA ILE A 311 7.42 8.17 -6.99
C ILE A 311 6.43 8.65 -5.93
N ALA A 312 6.81 8.53 -4.68
CA ALA A 312 5.90 8.71 -3.57
C ALA A 312 6.31 9.83 -2.64
N ILE A 313 5.37 10.26 -1.80
CA ILE A 313 5.61 11.23 -0.73
C ILE A 313 5.15 10.73 0.63
N VAL A 314 5.81 11.22 1.67
CA VAL A 314 5.34 11.28 3.07
C VAL A 314 5.69 12.65 3.65
N GLY A 315 5.03 13.02 4.73
CA GLY A 315 5.39 14.19 5.53
C GLY A 315 4.87 15.50 4.98
N LEU A 316 3.75 15.51 4.24
CA LEU A 316 3.19 16.76 3.74
C LEU A 316 2.80 17.70 4.87
N ALA A 317 2.12 17.19 5.91
CA ALA A 317 1.78 17.98 7.10
C ALA A 317 3.03 18.56 7.79
N ASP A 318 4.08 17.76 7.94
CA ASP A 318 5.34 18.19 8.54
C ASP A 318 6.03 19.28 7.72
N ALA A 319 6.06 19.10 6.39
CA ALA A 319 6.64 20.07 5.48
C ALA A 319 5.90 21.42 5.58
N VAL A 320 4.58 21.38 5.50
CA VAL A 320 3.73 22.57 5.56
C VAL A 320 3.85 23.27 6.91
N ASN A 321 3.74 22.53 8.01
CA ASN A 321 3.86 23.10 9.36
C ASN A 321 5.22 23.77 9.58
N ASN A 322 6.31 23.14 9.12
CA ASN A 322 7.64 23.73 9.22
C ASN A 322 7.79 25.00 8.37
N LEU A 323 7.19 25.04 7.19
CA LEU A 323 7.23 26.22 6.31
C LEU A 323 6.36 27.37 6.85
N LEU A 324 5.19 27.07 7.43
CA LEU A 324 4.36 28.06 8.13
C LEU A 324 5.14 28.70 9.29
N GLU A 325 5.86 27.90 10.07
CA GLU A 325 6.72 28.38 11.15
C GLU A 325 7.83 29.30 10.61
N LYS A 326 8.47 28.96 9.48
CA LYS A 326 9.46 29.82 8.81
C LYS A 326 8.87 31.13 8.28
N GLU A 327 7.57 31.16 7.97
CA GLU A 327 6.83 32.40 7.65
C GLU A 327 6.40 33.18 8.91
N GLY A 328 6.65 32.67 10.11
CA GLY A 328 6.24 33.27 11.38
C GLY A 328 4.75 33.08 11.70
N LEU A 329 4.09 32.12 11.07
CA LEU A 329 2.67 31.82 11.26
C LEU A 329 2.49 30.66 12.26
N ASN A 330 1.71 30.89 13.30
CA ASN A 330 1.31 29.86 14.26
C ASN A 330 0.03 29.16 13.80
N GLU A 331 0.12 28.50 12.65
CA GLU A 331 -0.98 27.79 12.00
C GLU A 331 -0.61 26.32 11.77
N THR A 332 -1.58 25.47 11.39
CA THR A 332 -1.35 24.04 11.21
C THR A 332 -2.10 23.52 9.98
N PHE A 333 -1.41 22.69 9.18
CA PHE A 333 -2.00 21.99 8.05
C PHE A 333 -3.25 21.20 8.47
N GLY A 334 -4.30 21.24 7.64
CA GLY A 334 -5.62 20.72 7.99
C GLY A 334 -6.59 21.77 8.57
N LYS A 335 -6.08 22.88 9.10
CA LYS A 335 -6.87 23.98 9.67
C LYS A 335 -6.44 25.36 9.13
N SER A 336 -5.43 25.39 8.27
CA SER A 336 -4.79 26.59 7.75
C SER A 336 -5.00 26.69 6.25
N LYS A 337 -5.66 27.77 5.81
CA LYS A 337 -5.78 28.08 4.38
C LYS A 337 -4.40 28.29 3.75
N ARG A 338 -3.50 29.01 4.43
CA ARG A 338 -2.12 29.22 3.95
C ARG A 338 -1.36 27.89 3.87
N GLY A 339 -1.58 27.00 4.83
CA GLY A 339 -1.01 25.65 4.82
C GLY A 339 -1.47 24.85 3.62
N ASP A 340 -2.76 24.89 3.28
CA ASP A 340 -3.29 24.21 2.10
C ASP A 340 -2.74 24.80 0.78
N GLU A 341 -2.51 26.12 0.72
CA GLU A 341 -1.82 26.77 -0.40
C GLU A 341 -0.38 26.28 -0.57
N ILE A 342 0.39 26.18 0.53
CA ILE A 342 1.76 25.65 0.51
C ILE A 342 1.76 24.18 0.09
N ALA A 343 0.85 23.37 0.65
CA ALA A 343 0.71 21.96 0.31
C ALA A 343 0.44 21.75 -1.18
N THR A 344 -0.51 22.50 -1.72
CA THR A 344 -0.85 22.49 -3.15
C THR A 344 0.36 22.86 -4.01
N ALA A 345 1.08 23.93 -3.65
CA ALA A 345 2.26 24.36 -4.40
C ALA A 345 3.38 23.31 -4.42
N ILE A 346 3.62 22.62 -3.30
CA ILE A 346 4.61 21.53 -3.24
C ILE A 346 4.22 20.38 -4.17
N LEU A 347 2.95 19.97 -4.15
CA LEU A 347 2.45 18.87 -4.98
C LEU A 347 2.40 19.25 -6.47
N ASP A 348 2.06 20.50 -6.81
CA ASP A 348 2.10 21.01 -8.18
C ASP A 348 3.53 20.97 -8.75
N VAL A 349 4.54 21.31 -7.95
CA VAL A 349 5.95 21.19 -8.37
C VAL A 349 6.31 19.74 -8.61
N LEU A 350 5.97 18.82 -7.70
CA LEU A 350 6.26 17.40 -7.87
C LEU A 350 5.55 16.79 -9.09
N GLU A 351 4.27 17.13 -9.29
CA GLU A 351 3.49 16.69 -10.45
C GLU A 351 4.13 17.18 -11.75
N LYS A 352 4.55 18.45 -11.80
CA LYS A 352 5.25 19.02 -12.95
C LYS A 352 6.56 18.29 -13.24
N GLU A 353 7.40 18.05 -12.25
CA GLU A 353 8.67 17.34 -12.45
C GLU A 353 8.43 15.90 -12.94
N ASN A 354 7.47 15.19 -12.35
CA ASN A 354 7.10 13.85 -12.78
C ASN A 354 6.51 13.82 -14.21
N ALA A 355 5.68 14.81 -14.57
CA ALA A 355 5.11 14.93 -15.90
C ALA A 355 6.16 15.29 -16.98
N ASN A 356 7.24 15.98 -16.60
CA ASN A 356 8.35 16.30 -17.50
C ASN A 356 9.32 15.12 -17.69
N HIS A 357 9.38 14.18 -16.75
CA HIS A 357 10.29 13.03 -16.80
C HIS A 357 9.70 11.88 -17.62
N GLU A 358 10.40 11.44 -18.67
CA GLU A 358 9.97 10.29 -19.47
C GLU A 358 10.50 9.00 -18.83
N GLY A 359 9.58 8.20 -18.29
CA GLY A 359 9.88 6.95 -17.62
C GLY A 359 10.23 5.81 -18.58
N LEU A 360 11.00 4.84 -18.11
CA LEU A 360 11.51 3.73 -18.92
C LEU A 360 10.63 2.49 -18.79
N TYR A 361 10.24 1.88 -19.92
CA TYR A 361 9.44 0.64 -19.97
C TYR A 361 8.08 0.73 -19.23
N VAL A 362 7.43 1.90 -19.29
CA VAL A 362 6.14 2.17 -18.62
C VAL A 362 5.06 2.67 -19.59
N GLN A 363 4.95 2.02 -20.75
CA GLN A 363 4.03 2.44 -21.82
C GLN A 363 2.57 2.44 -21.37
N ARG A 364 2.20 1.54 -20.45
CA ARG A 364 0.83 1.44 -19.92
C ARG A 364 0.36 2.69 -19.18
N THR A 365 1.30 3.49 -18.67
CA THR A 365 1.05 4.75 -17.96
C THR A 365 1.58 5.94 -18.76
N ASN A 366 1.50 5.86 -20.10
CA ASN A 366 1.87 6.92 -21.03
C ASN A 366 3.32 7.41 -20.87
N ASN A 367 4.25 6.47 -20.61
CA ASN A 367 5.67 6.76 -20.36
C ASN A 367 5.91 7.70 -19.17
N ARG A 368 5.01 7.71 -18.18
CA ARG A 368 5.18 8.45 -16.92
C ARG A 368 5.10 7.50 -15.74
N TYR A 369 5.89 7.78 -14.70
CA TYR A 369 5.72 7.13 -13.40
C TYR A 369 4.49 7.71 -12.69
N LEU A 370 3.92 6.93 -11.77
CA LEU A 370 2.71 7.32 -11.06
C LEU A 370 3.07 7.92 -9.70
N LEU A 371 2.52 9.09 -9.39
CA LEU A 371 2.61 9.67 -8.06
C LEU A 371 1.81 8.81 -7.05
N HIS A 372 2.38 8.60 -5.87
CA HIS A 372 1.78 7.82 -4.79
C HIS A 372 1.86 8.54 -3.43
N ALA A 373 0.84 8.42 -2.58
CA ALA A 373 0.90 8.92 -1.21
C ALA A 373 1.19 7.78 -0.25
N GLN A 374 2.44 7.64 0.21
CA GLN A 374 2.91 6.41 0.84
C GLN A 374 2.49 6.28 2.32
N VAL A 375 2.27 5.04 2.73
CA VAL A 375 2.05 4.66 4.12
C VAL A 375 3.21 5.07 5.04
N GLY A 376 2.94 5.10 6.34
CA GLY A 376 3.96 5.33 7.37
C GLY A 376 4.99 4.21 7.38
N ALA A 377 6.19 4.55 7.83
CA ALA A 377 7.28 3.60 8.00
C ALA A 377 8.06 3.94 9.29
N SER A 378 8.88 2.99 9.73
CA SER A 378 9.88 3.21 10.77
C SER A 378 11.18 2.56 10.31
N LEU A 379 11.79 3.19 9.30
CA LEU A 379 13.04 2.73 8.68
C LEU A 379 14.22 3.63 9.06
N ASP A 380 13.94 4.88 9.45
CA ASP A 380 14.94 5.86 9.85
C ASP A 380 14.33 6.86 10.87
N GLU A 381 15.17 7.50 11.68
CA GLU A 381 14.76 8.54 12.63
C GLU A 381 14.01 9.71 11.97
N GLU A 382 14.34 10.01 10.71
CA GLU A 382 13.61 11.02 9.94
C GLU A 382 12.13 10.69 9.73
N ASP A 383 11.71 9.42 9.84
CA ASP A 383 10.29 9.06 9.73
C ASP A 383 9.43 9.67 10.86
N LYS A 384 10.01 10.03 12.02
CA LYS A 384 9.32 10.80 13.09
C LYS A 384 8.88 12.20 12.65
N ASN A 385 9.50 12.71 11.59
CA ASN A 385 9.21 14.02 11.02
C ASN A 385 8.41 13.93 9.72
N ASN A 386 7.84 12.76 9.41
CA ASN A 386 7.17 12.52 8.14
C ASN A 386 5.87 11.73 8.35
N THR A 387 4.82 12.46 8.71
CA THR A 387 3.44 11.99 8.81
C THR A 387 3.04 11.23 7.54
N PRO A 388 2.39 10.06 7.65
CA PRO A 388 2.00 9.25 6.50
C PRO A 388 1.24 10.01 5.41
N ALA A 389 1.60 9.78 4.14
CA ALA A 389 0.93 10.32 2.97
C ALA A 389 0.81 11.86 2.99
N HIS A 390 -0.33 12.38 2.56
CA HIS A 390 -0.70 13.79 2.59
C HIS A 390 -1.54 14.16 3.82
N ARG A 391 -1.62 13.26 4.82
CA ARG A 391 -2.60 13.36 5.91
C ARG A 391 -2.22 14.41 6.94
N VAL A 392 -3.23 14.92 7.63
CA VAL A 392 -3.09 15.66 8.89
C VAL A 392 -2.47 14.78 9.98
N LYS A 393 -1.75 15.38 10.93
CA LYS A 393 -1.18 14.65 12.06
C LYS A 393 -2.27 14.08 12.96
N VAL A 394 -2.03 12.89 13.50
CA VAL A 394 -2.90 12.32 14.54
C VAL A 394 -2.95 13.25 15.75
N GLY A 395 -4.15 13.46 16.30
CA GLY A 395 -4.42 14.40 17.39
C GLY A 395 -4.61 15.85 16.93
N GLN A 396 -4.34 16.15 15.65
CA GLN A 396 -4.56 17.48 15.07
C GLN A 396 -5.72 17.51 14.07
N GLU A 397 -6.45 16.40 13.92
CA GLU A 397 -7.52 16.29 12.94
C GLU A 397 -8.61 17.37 13.17
N PRO A 398 -9.16 17.97 12.12
CA PRO A 398 -10.40 18.75 12.23
C PRO A 398 -11.61 17.82 12.39
N ALA A 399 -12.80 18.39 12.54
CA ALA A 399 -14.06 17.64 12.51
C ALA A 399 -14.19 16.85 11.19
N LEU A 400 -14.91 15.72 11.21
CA LEU A 400 -14.96 14.77 10.09
C LEU A 400 -15.26 15.44 8.73
N LEU A 401 -16.34 16.22 8.64
CA LEU A 401 -16.74 16.86 7.39
C LEU A 401 -15.70 17.87 6.87
N GLU A 402 -15.06 18.60 7.78
CA GLU A 402 -14.02 19.57 7.41
C GLU A 402 -12.74 18.84 6.99
N GLN A 403 -12.40 17.72 7.64
CA GLN A 403 -11.27 16.89 7.23
C GLN A 403 -11.51 16.29 5.84
N LEU A 404 -12.73 15.79 5.57
CA LEU A 404 -13.09 15.22 4.28
C LEU A 404 -12.90 16.25 3.17
N LYS A 405 -13.41 17.46 3.35
CA LYS A 405 -13.26 18.57 2.38
C LYS A 405 -11.80 19.01 2.23
N GLN A 406 -11.05 19.05 3.33
CA GLN A 406 -9.67 19.53 3.33
C GLN A 406 -8.73 18.56 2.60
N SER A 407 -8.88 17.25 2.79
CA SER A 407 -7.96 16.30 2.15
C SER A 407 -8.35 15.95 0.71
N ALA A 408 -9.63 16.05 0.33
CA ALA A 408 -10.13 15.68 -0.99
C ALA A 408 -9.31 16.25 -2.17
N PRO A 409 -8.94 17.55 -2.19
CA PRO A 409 -8.19 18.14 -3.29
C PRO A 409 -6.82 17.48 -3.53
N PHE A 410 -6.23 16.84 -2.52
CA PHE A 410 -4.92 16.19 -2.66
C PHE A 410 -5.02 14.78 -3.29
N HIS A 411 -6.19 14.14 -3.29
CA HIS A 411 -6.34 12.80 -3.87
C HIS A 411 -6.05 12.76 -5.37
N LYS A 412 -6.33 13.85 -6.10
CA LYS A 412 -6.13 13.93 -7.55
C LYS A 412 -4.68 13.61 -7.94
N TYR A 413 -3.71 14.05 -7.14
CA TYR A 413 -2.28 13.93 -7.44
C TYR A 413 -1.80 12.48 -7.45
N PHE A 414 -2.50 11.53 -6.80
CA PHE A 414 -1.95 10.20 -6.53
C PHE A 414 -2.72 9.07 -7.23
N PRO A 415 -2.60 8.92 -8.56
CA PRO A 415 -3.33 7.91 -9.33
C PRO A 415 -2.98 6.47 -8.95
N SER A 416 -1.76 6.21 -8.45
CA SER A 416 -1.37 4.87 -8.00
C SER A 416 -1.69 4.57 -6.54
N GLY A 417 -2.36 5.47 -5.83
CA GLY A 417 -2.84 5.18 -4.48
C GLY A 417 -2.64 6.30 -3.48
N THR A 418 -3.69 6.53 -2.72
CA THR A 418 -3.78 7.46 -1.60
C THR A 418 -5.08 7.14 -0.88
N GLY A 419 -5.13 7.31 0.43
CA GLY A 419 -6.34 7.05 1.19
C GLY A 419 -6.32 7.69 2.55
N ASP A 420 -7.51 7.95 3.07
CA ASP A 420 -7.73 8.46 4.42
C ASP A 420 -8.43 7.40 5.29
N LEU A 421 -8.18 7.48 6.59
CA LEU A 421 -8.69 6.53 7.58
C LEU A 421 -9.38 7.28 8.71
N TYR A 422 -10.56 6.78 9.07
CA TYR A 422 -11.40 7.38 10.10
C TYR A 422 -11.81 6.32 11.11
N ALA A 423 -11.52 6.58 12.39
CA ALA A 423 -11.95 5.71 13.48
C ALA A 423 -13.36 6.13 13.92
N PHE A 424 -14.32 5.20 13.92
CA PHE A 424 -15.70 5.43 14.33
C PHE A 424 -16.00 4.74 15.67
N ASP A 425 -17.04 5.20 16.35
CA ASP A 425 -17.61 4.51 17.49
C ASP A 425 -18.52 3.35 17.06
N GLN A 426 -18.83 2.46 18.02
CA GLN A 426 -19.58 1.23 17.78
C GLN A 426 -21.05 1.49 17.35
N THR A 427 -21.61 2.66 17.62
CA THR A 427 -23.01 2.96 17.26
C THR A 427 -23.25 2.99 15.75
N TYR A 428 -22.18 3.11 14.94
CA TYR A 428 -22.28 3.01 13.48
C TYR A 428 -22.59 1.59 12.99
N GLU A 429 -22.45 0.54 13.81
CA GLU A 429 -22.90 -0.82 13.47
C GLU A 429 -24.39 -0.87 13.13
N ASP A 430 -25.22 -0.10 13.84
CA ASP A 430 -26.67 -0.02 13.62
C ASP A 430 -27.06 1.07 12.58
N HIS A 431 -26.06 1.76 12.01
CA HIS A 431 -26.23 2.93 11.14
C HIS A 431 -25.36 2.85 9.88
N LEU A 432 -25.23 1.65 9.31
CA LEU A 432 -24.40 1.40 8.12
C LEU A 432 -24.77 2.27 6.91
N ASP A 433 -26.03 2.67 6.77
CA ASP A 433 -26.43 3.61 5.72
C ASP A 433 -25.76 4.98 5.86
N ALA A 434 -25.64 5.50 7.08
CA ALA A 434 -24.95 6.77 7.32
C ALA A 434 -23.45 6.67 7.00
N LEU A 435 -22.83 5.54 7.33
CA LEU A 435 -21.44 5.28 6.99
C LEU A 435 -21.22 5.23 5.48
N LEU A 436 -22.12 4.56 4.75
CA LEU A 436 -22.06 4.53 3.29
C LEU A 436 -22.34 5.91 2.67
N ASP A 437 -23.18 6.73 3.28
CA ASP A 437 -23.41 8.10 2.82
C ASP A 437 -22.16 8.98 3.00
N ILE A 438 -21.38 8.77 4.08
CA ILE A 438 -20.06 9.40 4.27
C ILE A 438 -19.10 8.97 3.15
N ILE A 439 -19.04 7.67 2.83
CA ILE A 439 -18.19 7.12 1.77
C ILE A 439 -18.59 7.68 0.40
N ASP A 440 -19.88 7.69 0.10
CA ASP A 440 -20.44 8.28 -1.13
C ASP A 440 -20.11 9.78 -1.22
N GLY A 441 -20.23 10.51 -0.11
CA GLY A 441 -19.87 11.92 -0.02
C GLY A 441 -18.39 12.15 -0.27
N ALA A 442 -17.51 11.34 0.33
CA ALA A 442 -16.07 11.40 0.10
C ALA A 442 -15.74 11.15 -1.38
N PHE A 443 -16.34 10.13 -2.00
CA PHE A 443 -16.14 9.84 -3.43
C PHE A 443 -16.69 10.94 -4.34
N ALA A 444 -17.81 11.58 -3.97
CA ALA A 444 -18.33 12.75 -4.67
C ALA A 444 -17.39 13.97 -4.56
N LEU A 445 -16.60 14.07 -3.49
CA LEU A 445 -15.55 15.09 -3.33
C LEU A 445 -14.25 14.74 -4.09
N GLY A 446 -14.16 13.57 -4.72
CA GLY A 446 -12.98 13.13 -5.46
C GLY A 446 -12.02 12.24 -4.69
N TYR A 447 -12.48 11.57 -3.63
CA TYR A 447 -11.66 10.55 -2.98
C TYR A 447 -11.43 9.35 -3.90
N ARG A 448 -10.22 8.80 -3.79
CA ARG A 448 -9.85 7.52 -4.41
C ARG A 448 -10.05 6.33 -3.49
N TYR A 449 -9.79 6.50 -2.19
CA TYR A 449 -9.81 5.42 -1.22
C TYR A 449 -10.18 5.97 0.16
N ILE A 450 -11.03 5.25 0.88
CA ILE A 450 -11.41 5.57 2.25
C ILE A 450 -11.49 4.29 3.06
N THR A 451 -11.02 4.35 4.31
CA THR A 451 -11.21 3.26 5.26
C THR A 451 -11.84 3.76 6.54
N THR A 452 -12.72 2.95 7.09
CA THR A 452 -13.36 3.18 8.37
C THR A 452 -13.09 1.99 9.28
N TYR A 453 -13.03 2.20 10.59
CA TYR A 453 -12.85 1.10 11.55
C TYR A 453 -13.33 1.51 12.94
N GLU A 454 -13.75 0.54 13.74
CA GLU A 454 -14.05 0.78 15.15
C GLU A 454 -12.77 0.96 15.96
N LYS A 455 -12.70 2.06 16.73
CA LYS A 455 -11.47 2.40 17.50
C LYS A 455 -11.04 1.32 18.50
N ASN A 456 -12.01 0.61 19.09
CA ASN A 456 -11.80 -0.31 20.21
C ASN A 456 -11.62 -1.77 19.79
N THR A 457 -11.21 -2.02 18.54
CA THR A 457 -10.88 -3.35 18.04
C THR A 457 -9.41 -3.70 18.26
N ASP A 458 -9.11 -5.00 18.37
CA ASP A 458 -7.72 -5.49 18.41
C ASP A 458 -7.05 -5.38 17.05
N LEU A 459 -7.77 -5.68 15.98
CA LEU A 459 -7.30 -5.58 14.60
C LEU A 459 -7.43 -4.14 14.09
N ILE A 460 -6.30 -3.47 13.91
CA ILE A 460 -6.24 -2.06 13.52
C ILE A 460 -5.52 -1.86 12.18
N ARG A 461 -6.00 -0.89 11.41
CA ARG A 461 -5.28 -0.38 10.25
C ARG A 461 -4.27 0.68 10.65
N VAL A 462 -2.98 0.34 10.52
CA VAL A 462 -1.86 1.22 10.89
C VAL A 462 -1.88 2.46 10.01
N THR A 463 -1.59 2.31 8.72
CA THR A 463 -1.65 3.43 7.75
C THR A 463 -2.17 3.00 6.39
N GLY A 464 -2.29 1.69 6.16
CA GLY A 464 -2.67 1.06 4.91
C GLY A 464 -2.59 -0.48 4.93
N TYR A 465 -1.93 -1.05 5.94
CA TYR A 465 -1.91 -2.48 6.28
C TYR A 465 -2.45 -2.72 7.70
N LEU A 466 -2.64 -3.98 8.07
CA LEU A 466 -3.32 -4.39 9.30
C LEU A 466 -2.38 -5.05 10.30
N VAL A 467 -2.56 -4.77 11.58
CA VAL A 467 -1.89 -5.46 12.69
C VAL A 467 -2.87 -5.70 13.84
N LYS A 468 -2.57 -6.65 14.71
CA LYS A 468 -3.26 -6.79 15.99
C LYS A 468 -2.52 -6.04 17.08
N LYS A 469 -3.21 -5.19 17.85
CA LYS A 469 -2.61 -4.46 18.99
C LYS A 469 -1.99 -5.43 19.99
N SER A 470 -2.67 -6.54 20.27
CA SER A 470 -2.19 -7.62 21.13
C SER A 470 -0.86 -8.24 20.67
N GLU A 471 -0.67 -8.39 19.35
CA GLU A 471 0.60 -8.86 18.77
C GLU A 471 1.69 -7.78 18.83
N VAL A 472 1.33 -6.51 18.60
CA VAL A 472 2.26 -5.38 18.76
C VAL A 472 2.80 -5.32 20.18
N GLU A 473 1.95 -5.52 21.18
CA GLU A 473 2.39 -5.56 22.58
C GLU A 473 3.33 -6.74 22.88
N LYS A 474 3.16 -7.90 22.23
CA LYS A 474 4.12 -9.01 22.31
C LYS A 474 5.46 -8.63 21.70
N ALA A 475 5.44 -8.05 20.50
CA ALA A 475 6.65 -7.58 19.81
C ALA A 475 7.41 -6.55 20.66
N ARG A 476 6.72 -5.57 21.27
CA ARG A 476 7.32 -4.58 22.19
C ARG A 476 8.01 -5.20 23.41
N ARG A 477 7.59 -6.39 23.83
CA ARG A 477 8.26 -7.16 24.91
C ARG A 477 9.45 -8.01 24.42
N GLY A 478 9.80 -7.92 23.13
CA GLY A 478 10.87 -8.70 22.51
C GLY A 478 10.48 -10.14 22.20
N GLU A 479 9.19 -10.48 22.25
CA GLU A 479 8.68 -11.80 21.86
C GLU A 479 8.64 -11.93 20.33
N ALA A 480 8.90 -13.14 19.83
CA ALA A 480 8.71 -13.43 18.41
C ALA A 480 7.22 -13.49 18.08
N VAL A 481 6.82 -12.75 17.04
CA VAL A 481 5.45 -12.67 16.54
C VAL A 481 5.38 -13.22 15.12
N LEU A 482 4.22 -13.76 14.75
CA LEU A 482 4.03 -14.42 13.46
C LEU A 482 4.18 -13.44 12.29
N GLN A 483 3.42 -12.35 12.33
CA GLN A 483 3.34 -11.37 11.25
C GLN A 483 4.54 -10.41 11.31
N ASP A 484 5.32 -10.31 10.24
CA ASP A 484 6.44 -9.37 10.15
C ASP A 484 6.00 -7.89 10.26
N THR A 485 4.83 -7.57 9.70
CA THR A 485 4.22 -6.24 9.74
C THR A 485 3.85 -5.77 11.13
N THR A 486 3.85 -6.66 12.14
CA THR A 486 3.64 -6.28 13.54
C THR A 486 4.76 -5.37 14.03
N TRP A 487 6.02 -5.61 13.62
CA TRP A 487 7.15 -4.73 13.93
C TRP A 487 7.02 -3.37 13.24
N PHE A 488 6.62 -3.37 11.96
CA PHE A 488 6.33 -2.13 11.25
C PHE A 488 5.20 -1.35 11.92
N GLY A 489 4.15 -2.05 12.38
CA GLY A 489 3.04 -1.47 13.11
C GLY A 489 3.47 -0.77 14.40
N SER A 490 4.30 -1.44 15.21
CA SER A 490 4.88 -0.85 16.44
C SER A 490 5.65 0.42 16.14
N GLY A 491 6.61 0.36 15.21
CA GLY A 491 7.45 1.51 14.90
C GLY A 491 6.67 2.65 14.24
N THR A 492 5.68 2.35 13.40
CA THR A 492 4.83 3.38 12.80
C THR A 492 3.96 4.07 13.86
N ASP A 493 3.47 3.32 14.84
CA ASP A 493 2.74 3.86 15.97
C ASP A 493 3.61 4.76 16.86
N GLU A 494 4.85 4.34 17.15
CA GLU A 494 5.81 5.18 17.88
C GLU A 494 6.13 6.50 17.15
N ASN A 495 6.16 6.48 15.81
CA ASN A 495 6.47 7.67 15.01
C ASN A 495 5.28 8.59 14.80
N ALA A 496 4.07 8.05 14.64
CA ALA A 496 2.90 8.80 14.15
C ALA A 496 1.61 8.58 14.95
N GLN A 497 1.68 7.89 16.10
CA GLN A 497 0.57 7.69 17.05
C GLN A 497 -0.69 7.11 16.38
N VAL A 498 -0.50 6.21 15.43
CA VAL A 498 -1.58 5.74 14.55
C VAL A 498 -2.65 4.92 15.26
N PHE A 499 -2.40 4.47 16.50
CA PHE A 499 -3.41 3.80 17.33
C PHE A 499 -4.34 4.78 18.06
N ASP A 500 -3.96 6.07 18.12
CA ASP A 500 -4.64 7.09 18.91
C ASP A 500 -5.50 8.05 18.09
N ARG A 501 -5.83 7.70 16.83
CA ARG A 501 -6.68 8.51 15.94
C ARG A 501 -7.93 9.04 16.63
N THR A 502 -8.32 10.26 16.26
CA THR A 502 -9.53 10.89 16.78
C THR A 502 -10.76 10.03 16.49
N LEU A 503 -11.55 9.77 17.54
CA LEU A 503 -12.78 9.00 17.45
C LEU A 503 -13.87 9.88 16.85
N ARG A 504 -14.52 9.41 15.79
CA ARG A 504 -15.69 10.03 15.17
C ARG A 504 -16.94 9.53 15.87
N THR A 505 -17.69 10.46 16.45
CA THR A 505 -18.95 10.17 17.13
C THR A 505 -20.13 10.61 16.28
N ARG A 506 -21.30 10.06 16.55
CA ARG A 506 -22.53 10.42 15.82
C ARG A 506 -22.92 11.90 15.90
N GLU A 507 -22.42 12.64 16.89
CA GLU A 507 -22.71 14.07 17.04
C GLU A 507 -21.90 14.95 16.07
N GLU A 508 -20.81 14.42 15.50
CA GLU A 508 -19.99 15.05 14.44
C GLU A 508 -20.55 14.75 13.05
#